data_AF-A0A6P6LGS6-F1
#
_entry.id   AF-A0A6P6LGS6-F1
#
_cell.length_a   1.000
_cell.length_b   1.000
_cell.length_c   1.000
_cell.angle_alpha   90.00
_cell.angle_beta   90.00
_cell.angle_gamma   90.00
#
_symmetry.space_group_name_H-M   'P 1'
#
loop_
_entity.id
_entity.type
_entity.pdbx_description
1 polymer ?
#
loop_
_entity_poly.entity_id
_entity_poly.type
_entity_poly.pdbx_seq_one_letter_code
_entity_poly.pdbx_strand_id
1 'polypeptide(L)'
;MGAAFLAITTIYAESGSGFVVPSAAAKAGVETLCTSLAAEWGRYGMRFNIIQPGPIKTKGAFSRLDPTGAFEKLMLENIAVGRLGTPAEIANLAAYLCSDYASWVSGAIIRMDGGEYVSIAGEFNGLKKVTQEQWAIMEAMIRNTKGS
;
A
#
# COMPACT_ATOMS: atom_id res chain seq x y z
N MET A 1 -18.46 -6.43 27.18
CA MET A 1 -17.19 -6.93 26.60
C MET A 1 -17.11 -6.40 25.18
N GLY A 2 -16.03 -5.68 24.86
CA GLY A 2 -15.75 -5.18 23.51
C GLY A 2 -14.75 -6.07 22.77
N ALA A 3 -14.40 -5.72 21.53
CA ALA A 3 -13.41 -6.46 20.75
C ALA A 3 -12.68 -5.57 19.74
N ALA A 4 -11.49 -6.01 19.33
CA ALA A 4 -10.72 -5.39 18.25
C ALA A 4 -10.93 -6.18 16.95
N PHE A 5 -11.40 -5.49 15.91
CA PHE A 5 -11.58 -6.03 14.57
C PHE A 5 -10.51 -5.47 13.63
N LEU A 6 -9.94 -6.36 12.82
CA LEU A 6 -8.92 -6.02 11.84
C LEU A 6 -9.30 -6.63 10.49
N ALA A 7 -9.38 -5.78 9.46
CA ALA A 7 -9.50 -6.23 8.07
C ALA A 7 -8.15 -6.12 7.35
N ILE A 8 -7.88 -7.09 6.48
CA ILE A 8 -6.76 -7.03 5.53
C ILE A 8 -7.33 -6.75 4.14
N THR A 9 -7.01 -5.59 3.58
CA THR A 9 -7.44 -5.19 2.23
C THR A 9 -6.23 -5.20 1.29
N THR A 10 -5.93 -4.09 0.63
CA THR A 10 -4.88 -3.95 -0.38
C THR A 10 -4.81 -2.50 -0.83
N ILE A 11 -3.65 -2.05 -1.28
CA ILE A 11 -3.43 -0.67 -1.73
C ILE A 11 -4.35 -0.24 -2.89
N TYR A 12 -4.84 -1.18 -3.72
CA TYR A 12 -5.75 -0.85 -4.83
C TYR A 12 -7.22 -0.70 -4.42
N ALA A 13 -7.55 -0.85 -3.13
CA ALA A 13 -8.91 -0.59 -2.64
C ALA A 13 -9.30 0.89 -2.77
N GLU A 14 -8.35 1.81 -2.57
CA GLU A 14 -8.57 3.26 -2.67
C GLU A 14 -8.50 3.77 -4.11
N SER A 15 -7.50 3.32 -4.89
CA SER A 15 -7.28 3.81 -6.25
C SER A 15 -8.13 3.12 -7.31
N GLY A 16 -8.66 1.94 -7.00
CA GLY A 16 -9.04 0.97 -8.01
C GLY A 16 -7.82 0.40 -8.75
N SER A 17 -8.05 -0.67 -9.52
CA SER A 17 -7.06 -1.23 -10.42
C SER A 17 -7.75 -2.09 -11.49
N GLY A 18 -7.41 -1.84 -12.76
CA GLY A 18 -7.79 -2.71 -13.87
C GLY A 18 -7.28 -4.13 -13.64
N PHE A 19 -7.89 -5.12 -14.28
CA PHE A 19 -7.52 -6.55 -14.16
C PHE A 19 -7.81 -7.21 -12.79
N VAL A 20 -8.14 -6.42 -11.75
CA VAL A 20 -8.57 -6.92 -10.43
C VAL A 20 -9.88 -6.30 -9.93
N VAL A 21 -10.71 -5.78 -10.85
CA VAL A 21 -11.92 -4.98 -10.54
C VAL A 21 -12.86 -5.64 -9.52
N PRO A 22 -13.23 -6.94 -9.62
CA PRO A 22 -14.08 -7.56 -8.60
C PRO A 22 -13.45 -7.54 -7.21
N SER A 23 -12.13 -7.71 -7.13
CA SER A 23 -11.39 -7.64 -5.88
C SER A 23 -11.32 -6.20 -5.35
N ALA A 24 -11.01 -5.24 -6.21
CA ALA A 24 -10.94 -3.82 -5.85
C ALA A 24 -12.28 -3.32 -5.27
N ALA A 25 -13.39 -3.61 -5.96
CA ALA A 25 -14.73 -3.23 -5.51
C ALA A 25 -15.08 -3.87 -4.16
N ALA A 26 -14.82 -5.18 -4.00
CA ALA A 26 -15.08 -5.87 -2.75
C ALA A 26 -14.23 -5.33 -1.59
N LYS A 27 -12.96 -5.04 -1.82
CA LYS A 27 -12.05 -4.51 -0.79
C LYS A 27 -12.39 -3.07 -0.40
N ALA A 28 -12.76 -2.21 -1.34
CA ALA A 28 -13.28 -0.88 -1.04
C ALA A 28 -14.55 -0.94 -0.17
N GLY A 29 -15.43 -1.91 -0.43
CA GLY A 29 -16.61 -2.17 0.39
C GLY A 29 -16.26 -2.60 1.83
N VAL A 30 -15.23 -3.43 2.00
CA VAL A 30 -14.72 -3.81 3.34
C VAL A 30 -14.18 -2.60 4.10
N GLU A 31 -13.46 -1.69 3.45
CA GLU A 31 -12.95 -0.46 4.08
C GLU A 31 -14.08 0.46 4.53
N THR A 32 -15.09 0.64 3.67
CA THR A 32 -16.30 1.40 3.99
C THR A 32 -17.06 0.76 5.16
N LEU A 33 -17.20 -0.56 5.17
CA LEU A 33 -17.83 -1.30 6.28
C LEU A 33 -17.09 -1.07 7.59
N CYS A 34 -15.78 -1.28 7.62
CA CYS A 34 -14.99 -1.17 8.84
C CYS A 34 -14.98 0.28 9.39
N THR A 35 -14.86 1.29 8.53
CA THR A 35 -14.91 2.70 8.97
C THR A 35 -16.30 3.10 9.46
N SER A 36 -17.37 2.58 8.85
CA SER A 36 -18.76 2.79 9.33
C SER A 36 -18.97 2.16 10.71
N LEU A 37 -18.56 0.91 10.89
CA LEU A 37 -18.70 0.20 12.16
C LEU A 37 -17.81 0.76 13.27
N ALA A 38 -16.67 1.36 12.93
CA ALA A 38 -15.83 2.08 13.90
C ALA A 38 -16.62 3.21 14.58
N ALA A 39 -17.42 3.96 13.82
CA ALA A 39 -18.27 5.03 14.34
C ALA A 39 -19.53 4.47 15.04
N GLU A 40 -20.22 3.51 14.42
CA GLU A 40 -21.51 3.01 14.91
C GLU A 40 -21.37 2.16 16.18
N TRP A 41 -20.36 1.29 16.24
CA TRP A 41 -20.21 0.28 17.29
C TRP A 41 -19.16 0.61 18.34
N GLY A 42 -18.53 1.79 18.26
CA GLY A 42 -17.66 2.31 19.32
C GLY A 42 -18.35 2.31 20.69
N ARG A 43 -19.66 2.61 20.73
CA ARG A 43 -20.49 2.57 21.95
C ARG A 43 -20.58 1.18 22.60
N TYR A 44 -20.29 0.11 21.87
CA TYR A 44 -20.26 -1.27 22.36
C TYR A 44 -18.86 -1.72 22.77
N GLY A 45 -17.88 -0.80 22.78
CA GLY A 45 -16.47 -1.11 23.04
C GLY A 45 -15.79 -1.85 21.88
N MET A 46 -16.35 -1.77 20.66
CA MET A 46 -15.75 -2.37 19.47
C MET A 46 -14.93 -1.32 18.72
N ARG A 47 -13.78 -1.74 18.17
CA ARG A 47 -12.90 -0.90 17.36
C ARG A 47 -12.51 -1.64 16.09
N PHE A 48 -12.43 -0.92 14.97
CA PHE A 48 -12.23 -1.49 13.64
C PHE A 48 -11.08 -0.78 12.95
N ASN A 49 -10.08 -1.52 12.47
CA ASN A 49 -8.96 -0.96 11.70
C ASN A 49 -8.67 -1.81 10.47
N ILE A 50 -7.93 -1.26 9.52
CA ILE A 50 -7.59 -1.90 8.25
C ILE A 50 -6.07 -1.82 8.01
N ILE A 51 -5.50 -2.90 7.48
CA ILE A 51 -4.17 -2.88 6.85
C ILE A 51 -4.35 -3.05 5.34
N GLN A 52 -3.75 -2.14 4.56
CA GLN A 52 -3.62 -2.21 3.11
C GLN A 52 -2.19 -2.68 2.76
N PRO A 53 -1.96 -4.00 2.61
CA PRO A 53 -0.64 -4.50 2.23
C PRO A 53 -0.33 -4.24 0.74
N GLY A 54 0.95 -3.97 0.47
CA GLY A 54 1.57 -4.21 -0.83
C GLY A 54 1.93 -5.70 -1.01
N PRO A 55 2.84 -6.06 -1.93
CA PRO A 55 3.21 -7.46 -2.16
C PRO A 55 4.02 -8.03 -0.99
N ILE A 56 3.58 -9.21 -0.54
CA ILE A 56 4.20 -9.97 0.55
C ILE A 56 4.80 -11.25 -0.01
N LYS A 57 6.05 -11.53 0.34
CA LYS A 57 6.77 -12.73 -0.08
C LYS A 57 6.13 -13.98 0.53
N THR A 58 5.59 -14.86 -0.32
CA THR A 58 5.02 -16.15 0.10
C THR A 58 5.54 -17.30 -0.78
N LYS A 59 5.59 -18.52 -0.23
CA LYS A 59 6.15 -19.70 -0.91
C LYS A 59 5.36 -20.14 -2.17
N GLY A 60 4.10 -19.70 -2.32
CA GLY A 60 3.19 -20.20 -3.37
C GLY A 60 2.76 -19.17 -4.42
N ALA A 61 2.80 -17.86 -4.13
CA ALA A 61 2.32 -16.85 -5.07
C ALA A 61 3.29 -16.63 -6.24
N PHE A 62 4.58 -16.53 -5.95
CA PHE A 62 5.57 -16.17 -6.97
C PHE A 62 5.98 -17.35 -7.87
N SER A 63 6.00 -18.57 -7.34
CA SER A 63 6.43 -19.76 -8.09
C SER A 63 5.46 -20.19 -9.19
N ARG A 64 4.17 -19.81 -9.11
CA ARG A 64 3.14 -20.15 -10.12
C ARG A 64 2.81 -19.01 -11.07
N LEU A 65 2.93 -17.76 -10.61
CA LEU A 65 2.62 -16.56 -11.42
C LEU A 65 3.84 -15.96 -12.12
N ASP A 66 5.05 -16.22 -11.63
CA ASP A 66 6.27 -15.61 -12.16
C ASP A 66 7.39 -16.65 -12.36
N PRO A 67 7.24 -17.59 -13.31
CA PRO A 67 8.24 -18.61 -13.56
C PRO A 67 9.58 -18.04 -14.05
N THR A 68 9.61 -16.79 -14.51
CA THR A 68 10.82 -16.12 -15.04
C THR A 68 11.46 -15.13 -14.06
N GLY A 69 10.81 -14.81 -12.94
CA GLY A 69 11.26 -13.78 -11.99
C GLY A 69 11.12 -12.35 -12.51
N ALA A 70 10.52 -12.16 -13.69
CA ALA A 70 10.40 -10.85 -14.33
C ALA A 70 9.34 -9.99 -13.63
N PHE A 71 8.28 -10.61 -13.12
CA PHE A 71 7.21 -9.91 -12.41
C PHE A 71 7.71 -9.37 -11.06
N GLU A 72 8.41 -10.19 -10.27
CA GLU A 72 9.03 -9.76 -9.01
C GLU A 72 9.98 -8.59 -9.24
N LYS A 73 10.82 -8.64 -10.28
CA LYS A 73 11.72 -7.53 -10.63
C LYS A 73 10.97 -6.23 -10.94
N LEU A 74 9.90 -6.31 -11.73
CA LEU A 74 9.06 -5.14 -12.05
C LEU A 74 8.35 -4.57 -10.82
N MET A 75 7.87 -5.42 -9.91
CA MET A 75 7.29 -4.96 -8.64
C MET A 75 8.33 -4.20 -7.82
N LEU A 76 9.54 -4.74 -7.71
CA LEU A 76 10.62 -4.11 -6.95
C LEU A 76 11.02 -2.73 -7.48
N GLU A 77 10.88 -2.46 -8.79
CA GLU A 77 11.12 -1.12 -9.34
C GLU A 77 10.17 -0.07 -8.74
N ASN A 78 8.97 -0.47 -8.31
CA ASN A 78 7.94 0.43 -7.79
C ASN A 78 7.90 0.50 -6.27
N ILE A 79 8.61 -0.38 -5.55
CA ILE A 79 8.63 -0.36 -4.08
C ILE A 79 9.80 0.50 -3.62
N ALA A 80 9.53 1.62 -2.96
CA ALA A 80 10.57 2.56 -2.51
C ALA A 80 11.57 1.92 -1.53
N VAL A 81 11.10 0.99 -0.68
CA VAL A 81 11.95 0.23 0.26
C VAL A 81 12.80 -0.85 -0.45
N GLY A 82 12.55 -1.13 -1.73
CA GLY A 82 13.39 -2.02 -2.55
C GLY A 82 13.29 -3.52 -2.23
N ARG A 83 12.26 -3.94 -1.50
CA ARG A 83 11.97 -5.36 -1.22
C ARG A 83 10.49 -5.60 -0.99
N LEU A 84 10.07 -6.85 -1.17
CA LEU A 84 8.75 -7.30 -0.73
C LEU A 84 8.65 -7.29 0.81
N GLY A 85 7.44 -7.09 1.32
CA GLY A 85 7.17 -7.30 2.74
C GLY A 85 7.18 -8.79 3.10
N THR A 86 7.25 -9.09 4.39
CA THR A 86 7.20 -10.46 4.92
C THR A 86 5.93 -10.71 5.74
N PRO A 87 5.46 -11.96 5.84
CA PRO A 87 4.31 -12.28 6.70
C PRO A 87 4.53 -11.90 8.17
N ALA A 88 5.77 -11.97 8.66
CA ALA A 88 6.12 -11.58 10.03
C ALA A 88 5.93 -10.07 10.28
N GLU A 89 6.25 -9.23 9.30
CA GLU A 89 6.04 -7.78 9.40
C GLU A 89 4.55 -7.44 9.46
N ILE A 90 3.72 -8.07 8.60
CA ILE A 90 2.25 -7.93 8.66
C ILE A 90 1.71 -8.41 10.01
N ALA A 91 2.20 -9.55 10.51
CA ALA A 91 1.79 -10.10 11.79
C ALA A 91 2.12 -9.15 12.96
N ASN A 92 3.27 -8.48 12.93
CA ASN A 92 3.63 -7.51 13.96
C ASN A 92 2.67 -6.31 13.98
N LEU A 93 2.35 -5.73 12.82
CA LEU A 93 1.39 -4.63 12.74
C LEU A 93 -0.01 -5.08 13.15
N ALA A 94 -0.44 -6.27 12.70
CA ALA A 94 -1.73 -6.85 13.08
C ALA A 94 -1.82 -7.08 14.60
N ALA A 95 -0.76 -7.63 15.21
CA ALA A 95 -0.70 -7.85 16.65
C ALA A 95 -0.79 -6.53 17.43
N TYR A 96 -0.05 -5.50 17.00
CA TYR A 96 -0.17 -4.16 17.59
C TYR A 96 -1.60 -3.63 17.49
N LEU A 97 -2.20 -3.64 16.29
CA LEU A 97 -3.55 -3.12 16.09
C LEU A 97 -4.61 -3.91 16.85
N CYS A 98 -4.43 -5.20 17.09
CA CYS A 98 -5.35 -6.02 17.88
C CYS A 98 -5.09 -5.97 19.40
N SER A 99 -3.98 -5.38 19.84
CA SER A 99 -3.61 -5.28 21.26
C SER A 99 -4.25 -4.08 21.99
N ASP A 100 -4.19 -4.08 23.32
CA ASP A 100 -4.62 -2.94 24.14
C ASP A 100 -3.72 -1.71 24.00
N TYR A 101 -2.50 -1.86 23.49
CA TYR A 101 -1.62 -0.74 23.15
C TYR A 101 -2.21 0.16 22.06
N ALA A 102 -3.11 -0.38 21.23
CA ALA A 102 -3.84 0.33 20.19
C ALA A 102 -5.31 0.60 20.58
N SER A 103 -5.63 0.64 21.88
CA SER A 103 -7.00 0.83 22.39
C SER A 103 -7.69 2.12 21.93
N TRP A 104 -6.91 3.14 21.54
CA TRP A 104 -7.43 4.40 21.01
C TRP A 104 -7.39 4.50 19.47
N VAL A 105 -6.92 3.46 18.79
CA VAL A 105 -6.89 3.40 17.32
C VAL A 105 -8.17 2.72 16.84
N SER A 106 -9.06 3.49 16.20
CA SER A 106 -10.30 3.02 15.59
C SER A 106 -10.62 3.83 14.33
N GLY A 107 -11.07 3.15 13.28
CA GLY A 107 -11.34 3.72 11.95
C GLY A 107 -10.08 3.94 11.10
N ALA A 108 -8.91 3.48 11.55
CA ALA A 108 -7.66 3.72 10.83
C ALA A 108 -7.49 2.78 9.64
N ILE A 109 -7.01 3.33 8.53
CA ILE A 109 -6.55 2.60 7.34
C ILE A 109 -5.05 2.79 7.26
N ILE A 110 -4.29 1.71 7.40
CA ILE A 110 -2.82 1.75 7.45
C ILE A 110 -2.25 1.06 6.23
N ARG A 111 -1.59 1.84 5.38
CA ARG A 111 -0.86 1.35 4.22
C ARG A 111 0.46 0.72 4.66
N MET A 112 0.70 -0.53 4.26
CA MET A 112 1.90 -1.30 4.59
C MET A 112 2.46 -1.93 3.31
N ASP A 113 3.10 -1.10 2.49
CA ASP A 113 3.42 -1.42 1.09
C ASP A 113 4.86 -1.06 0.69
N GLY A 114 5.71 -0.68 1.66
CA GLY A 114 7.08 -0.25 1.37
C GLY A 114 7.15 1.01 0.48
N GLY A 115 6.09 1.82 0.46
CA GLY A 115 6.00 3.03 -0.36
C GLY A 115 5.58 2.79 -1.81
N GLU A 116 5.09 1.59 -2.16
CA GLU A 116 4.65 1.25 -3.52
C GLU A 116 3.56 2.18 -4.02
N TYR A 117 2.47 2.35 -3.27
CA TYR A 117 1.32 3.15 -3.70
C TYR A 117 1.71 4.58 -4.06
N VAL A 118 2.48 5.23 -3.19
CA VAL A 118 2.93 6.60 -3.43
C VAL A 118 3.96 6.68 -4.55
N SER A 119 4.75 5.61 -4.78
CA SER A 119 5.68 5.53 -5.90
C SER A 119 4.92 5.49 -7.24
N ILE A 120 3.89 4.67 -7.35
CA ILE A 120 3.11 4.50 -8.59
C ILE A 120 2.12 5.64 -8.85
N ALA A 121 1.58 6.24 -7.80
CA ALA A 121 0.56 7.30 -7.92
C ALA A 121 1.14 8.69 -8.22
N GLY A 122 2.44 8.90 -8.00
CA GLY A 122 3.07 10.20 -8.22
C GLY A 122 3.38 10.49 -9.69
N GLU A 123 2.86 11.61 -10.19
CA GLU A 123 2.99 12.05 -11.59
C GLU A 123 4.44 12.07 -12.11
N PHE A 124 5.36 12.61 -11.31
CA PHE A 124 6.76 12.79 -11.70
C PHE A 124 7.70 11.69 -11.18
N ASN A 125 7.18 10.65 -10.52
CA ASN A 125 8.02 9.61 -9.94
C ASN A 125 8.76 8.74 -10.97
N GLY A 126 8.35 8.79 -12.24
CA GLY A 126 9.11 8.22 -13.36
C GLY A 126 10.52 8.81 -13.49
N LEU A 127 10.76 10.02 -12.99
CA LEU A 127 12.06 10.68 -12.99
C LEU A 127 13.10 9.96 -12.12
N LYS A 128 12.71 8.97 -11.30
CA LYS A 128 13.63 8.08 -10.58
C LYS A 128 14.60 7.32 -11.49
N LYS A 129 14.29 7.20 -12.79
CA LYS A 129 15.14 6.54 -13.80
C LYS A 129 16.13 7.49 -14.48
N VAL A 130 16.02 8.80 -14.25
CA VAL A 130 16.88 9.81 -14.88
C VAL A 130 18.23 9.84 -14.17
N THR A 131 19.31 9.71 -14.94
CA THR A 131 20.68 9.76 -14.40
C THR A 131 21.11 11.19 -14.10
N GLN A 132 22.20 11.35 -13.33
CA GLN A 132 22.72 12.67 -12.97
C GLN A 132 23.13 13.49 -14.22
N GLU A 133 23.67 12.83 -15.24
CA GLU A 133 24.05 13.45 -16.51
C GLU A 133 22.82 13.94 -17.27
N GLN A 134 21.77 13.12 -17.31
CA GLN A 134 20.51 13.49 -17.95
C GLN A 134 19.84 14.67 -17.22
N TRP A 135 19.90 14.69 -15.88
CA TRP A 135 19.45 15.83 -15.09
C TRP A 135 20.20 17.11 -15.42
N ALA A 136 21.53 17.07 -15.50
CA ALA A 136 22.34 18.23 -15.86
C ALA A 136 21.97 18.80 -17.24
N ILE A 137 21.70 17.92 -18.21
CA ILE A 137 21.25 18.29 -19.55
C ILE A 137 19.88 18.97 -19.51
N MET A 138 18.92 18.39 -18.78
CA MET A 138 17.57 18.96 -18.61
C MET A 138 17.63 20.34 -17.94
N GLU A 139 18.42 20.49 -16.87
CA GLU A 139 18.59 21.78 -16.19
C GLU A 139 19.17 22.85 -17.11
N ALA A 140 20.19 22.51 -17.91
CA ALA A 140 20.81 23.44 -18.86
C ALA A 140 19.80 23.91 -19.92
N MET A 141 18.99 23.00 -20.46
CA MET A 141 17.94 23.35 -21.41
C MET A 141 16.91 24.31 -20.80
N ILE A 142 16.40 24.01 -19.59
CA ILE A 142 15.40 24.85 -18.90
C ILE A 142 15.95 26.25 -18.63
N ARG A 143 17.21 26.38 -18.19
CA ARG A 143 17.86 27.68 -17.95
C ARG A 143 17.96 28.51 -19.24
N ASN A 144 18.21 27.87 -20.39
CA ASN A 144 18.28 28.52 -21.69
C ASN A 144 16.90 28.91 -22.26
N THR A 145 15.81 28.30 -21.76
CA THR A 145 14.45 28.66 -22.18
C THR A 145 13.92 29.93 -21.49
N LYS A 146 14.54 30.43 -20.40
CA LYS A 146 14.09 31.63 -19.67
C LYS A 146 14.34 32.97 -20.41
N GLY A 147 14.22 32.99 -21.72
CA GLY A 147 14.40 34.14 -22.60
C GLY A 147 13.27 34.39 -23.61
N SER A 148 12.08 33.82 -23.40
CA SER A 148 10.87 34.06 -24.22
C SER A 148 9.68 34.49 -23.37
#